data_AF-A0A820V5X4-F1
#
_entry.id   AF-A0A820V5X4-F1
#
_cell.length_a   1.000
_cell.length_b   1.000
_cell.length_c   1.000
_cell.angle_alpha   90.00
_cell.angle_beta   90.00
_cell.angle_gamma   90.00
#
_symmetry.space_group_name_H-M   'P 1'
#
loop_
_entity.id
_entity.type
_entity.pdbx_description
1 polymer ?
#
loop_
_entity_poly.entity_id
_entity_poly.type
_entity_poly.pdbx_seq_one_letter_code
_entity_poly.pdbx_strand_id
1 'polypeptide(L)'
;MVMIYRLFHLNAGQFDLLVGADGANSFVRRYCNIQMNLEIMEYACGVAYNIPIEVPPHEEPLHQALNCILTVSQTRYLVNSSTSRQGYLNIRLIHSEYEELQERLEEFRNRNEQLDLLDYNKCPHSPVWTIIRQGLDFFKIAYRFVFRVVPIEINVRHASVVVKETEVQLKDESQLECGNQKKRRKILACVVGDAAMNVHFWPGRGMNSGMKAAMALARNIVRLFISNTLPAQIQVYTPLRYLDFVDYEAFMTRLRAREQQGRSLRVTSNPIDGSVENAHAFSHLNVCYEHYISTLIEKLKTTRQLLQGRREWPHRHRLVTDDEVQAASNRISANAVAQLSLANPWPTREMAGPEVLVEDYFPMDEHKLLPLPSTGAHVAATGPSRKAASSSKQDLVVSLVITLTKFSL
;
A
#
# COMPACT_ATOMS: atom_id res chain seq x y z
N MET A 1 6.23 4.50 -3.15
CA MET A 1 6.49 5.96 -3.16
C MET A 1 7.53 6.23 -2.08
N VAL A 2 8.80 6.29 -2.48
CA VAL A 2 9.96 6.59 -1.61
C VAL A 2 10.68 7.74 -2.29
N MET A 3 10.96 8.81 -1.56
CA MET A 3 11.98 9.76 -2.01
C MET A 3 12.71 10.31 -0.78
N ILE A 4 13.86 9.72 -0.51
CA ILE A 4 14.94 10.31 0.25
C ILE A 4 15.59 11.33 -0.70
N TYR A 5 15.31 12.61 -0.49
CA TYR A 5 16.26 13.65 -0.88
C TYR A 5 16.87 14.21 0.38
N ARG A 6 18.13 13.83 0.61
CA ARG A 6 19.22 14.71 1.04
C ARG A 6 18.75 15.82 1.98
N LEU A 7 18.88 15.60 3.30
CA LEU A 7 19.58 16.42 4.31
C LEU A 7 19.59 17.97 4.22
N PHE A 8 18.84 18.59 3.32
CA PHE A 8 18.72 20.01 3.13
C PHE A 8 17.45 20.43 3.87
N HIS A 9 17.65 20.96 5.07
CA HIS A 9 16.67 21.71 5.85
C HIS A 9 15.77 20.98 6.87
N LEU A 10 16.25 19.89 7.51
CA LEU A 10 16.05 19.79 8.98
C LEU A 10 16.85 20.89 9.73
N ASN A 11 17.66 21.67 9.00
CA ASN A 11 18.56 22.72 9.45
C ASN A 11 17.93 23.86 10.27
N ALA A 12 16.60 23.95 10.43
CA ALA A 12 15.99 24.99 11.27
C ALA A 12 15.35 24.46 12.57
N GLY A 13 15.08 23.16 12.72
CA GLY A 13 14.46 22.61 13.96
C GLY A 13 13.13 23.29 14.38
N GLN A 14 12.43 23.93 13.44
CA GLN A 14 11.20 24.70 13.68
C GLN A 14 9.93 23.86 13.49
N PHE A 15 9.90 22.63 14.01
CA PHE A 15 8.69 21.80 13.96
C PHE A 15 8.46 21.13 15.31
N ASP A 16 7.19 20.96 15.65
CA ASP A 16 6.74 20.28 16.88
C ASP A 16 6.34 18.82 16.62
N LEU A 17 6.04 18.49 15.36
CA LEU A 17 5.55 17.19 14.95
C LEU A 17 6.29 16.69 13.69
N LEU A 18 6.77 15.45 13.74
CA LEU A 18 7.39 14.72 12.63
C LEU A 18 6.50 13.55 12.23
N VAL A 19 6.04 13.48 10.98
CA VAL A 19 5.16 12.40 10.52
C VAL A 19 5.89 11.47 9.55
N GLY A 20 5.99 10.19 9.92
CA GLY A 20 6.50 9.11 9.07
C GLY A 20 5.39 8.48 8.24
N ALA A 21 5.38 8.77 6.94
CA ALA A 21 4.46 8.19 5.94
C ALA A 21 5.24 7.58 4.76
N ASP A 22 6.52 7.29 4.96
CA ASP A 22 7.51 6.93 3.93
C ASP A 22 7.68 5.41 3.73
N GLY A 23 6.69 4.64 4.19
CA GLY A 23 6.54 3.23 3.87
C GLY A 23 7.24 2.26 4.82
N ALA A 24 7.34 1.00 4.39
CA ALA A 24 7.87 -0.09 5.20
C ALA A 24 9.29 0.14 5.72
N ASN A 25 10.12 0.93 5.04
CA ASN A 25 11.51 1.24 5.42
C ASN A 25 11.67 2.64 6.05
N SER A 26 10.61 3.11 6.72
CA SER A 26 10.49 4.46 7.27
C SER A 26 11.75 4.96 7.96
N PHE A 27 12.24 6.11 7.49
CA PHE A 27 13.26 6.91 8.13
C PHE A 27 12.79 7.40 9.49
N VAL A 28 11.60 7.99 9.60
CA VAL A 28 11.09 8.54 10.87
C VAL A 28 11.03 7.45 11.93
N ARG A 29 10.53 6.27 11.57
CA ARG A 29 10.50 5.10 12.47
C ARG A 29 11.90 4.73 12.97
N ARG A 30 12.88 4.62 12.06
CA ARG A 30 14.27 4.28 12.41
C ARG A 30 14.95 5.37 13.23
N TYR A 31 14.80 6.62 12.82
CA TYR A 31 15.34 7.80 13.49
C TYR A 31 14.83 7.91 14.94
N CYS A 32 13.54 7.66 15.14
CA CYS A 32 12.93 7.72 16.47
C CYS A 32 13.08 6.42 17.26
N ASN A 33 13.77 5.41 16.72
CA ASN A 33 13.91 4.07 17.33
C ASN A 33 12.54 3.50 17.75
N ILE A 34 11.56 3.55 16.86
CA ILE A 34 10.26 2.91 17.03
C ILE A 34 10.41 1.46 16.54
N GLN A 35 10.24 0.51 17.45
CA GLN A 35 10.40 -0.92 17.16
C GLN A 35 9.23 -1.43 16.32
N MET A 36 9.50 -2.40 15.45
CA MET A 36 8.47 -3.15 14.74
C MET A 36 8.37 -4.54 15.35
N ASN A 37 7.15 -4.95 15.68
CA ASN A 37 6.83 -6.32 16.04
C ASN A 37 6.46 -7.07 14.76
N LEU A 38 7.23 -8.12 14.44
CA LEU A 38 6.91 -9.03 13.35
C LEU A 38 5.86 -10.02 13.85
N GLU A 39 4.77 -10.17 13.09
CA GLU A 39 3.76 -11.19 13.36
C GLU A 39 3.97 -12.40 12.44
N ILE A 40 4.09 -12.15 11.12
CA ILE A 40 4.16 -13.22 10.11
C ILE A 40 5.01 -12.79 8.90
N MET A 41 5.56 -13.80 8.23
CA MET A 41 6.24 -13.69 6.95
C MET A 41 5.52 -14.55 5.89
N GLU A 42 5.20 -13.97 4.74
CA GLU A 42 4.79 -14.68 3.52
C GLU A 42 5.56 -14.17 2.30
N TYR A 43 5.48 -14.90 1.20
CA TYR A 43 6.23 -14.61 -0.01
C TYR A 43 5.33 -14.36 -1.21
N ALA A 44 5.77 -13.45 -2.07
CA ALA A 44 5.09 -13.14 -3.31
C ALA A 44 6.06 -12.65 -4.38
N CYS A 45 5.53 -12.52 -5.58
CA CYS A 45 6.16 -11.89 -6.72
C CYS A 45 5.23 -10.83 -7.29
N GLY A 46 5.77 -9.64 -7.57
CA GLY A 46 5.08 -8.59 -8.29
C GLY A 46 5.59 -8.51 -9.73
N VAL A 47 4.69 -8.67 -10.69
CA VAL A 47 4.96 -8.56 -12.12
C VAL A 47 4.31 -7.29 -12.65
N ALA A 48 5.13 -6.28 -12.95
CA ALA A 48 4.66 -4.98 -13.44
C ALA A 48 4.54 -5.00 -14.97
N TYR A 49 3.41 -4.52 -15.47
CA TYR A 49 3.12 -4.48 -16.90
C TYR A 49 2.52 -3.14 -17.34
N ASN A 50 2.74 -2.81 -18.61
CA ASN A 50 2.18 -1.63 -19.26
C ASN A 50 1.81 -1.94 -20.72
N ILE A 51 0.53 -2.08 -20.98
CA ILE A 51 -0.05 -2.41 -22.29
C ILE A 51 -0.36 -1.09 -23.01
N PRO A 52 0.18 -0.86 -24.23
CA PRO A 52 -0.15 0.31 -25.03
C PRO A 52 -1.66 0.46 -25.29
N ILE A 53 -2.09 1.67 -25.65
CA ILE A 53 -3.49 1.96 -25.98
C ILE A 53 -3.91 1.16 -27.23
N GLU A 54 -3.03 1.12 -28.22
CA GLU A 54 -3.22 0.41 -29.48
C GLU A 54 -2.41 -0.89 -29.46
N VAL A 55 -3.13 -2.00 -29.43
CA VAL A 55 -2.56 -3.35 -29.59
C VAL A 55 -3.47 -4.16 -30.52
N PRO A 56 -2.94 -5.21 -31.17
CA PRO A 56 -3.76 -6.12 -31.96
C PRO A 56 -4.92 -6.73 -31.13
N PRO A 57 -6.08 -7.05 -31.74
CA PRO A 57 -7.25 -7.58 -31.01
C PRO A 57 -6.97 -8.81 -30.13
N HIS A 58 -6.02 -9.66 -30.52
CA HIS A 58 -5.66 -10.86 -29.77
C HIS A 58 -4.86 -10.57 -28.49
N GLU A 59 -4.27 -9.39 -28.37
CA GLU A 59 -3.52 -8.93 -27.18
C GLU A 59 -4.32 -7.98 -26.29
N GLU A 60 -5.53 -7.62 -26.73
CA GLU A 60 -6.30 -6.64 -26.01
C GLU A 60 -6.68 -7.17 -24.63
N PRO A 61 -6.46 -6.42 -23.53
CA PRO A 61 -6.55 -6.96 -22.19
C PRO A 61 -7.99 -7.26 -21.83
N LEU A 62 -8.16 -8.11 -20.82
CA LEU A 62 -9.49 -8.41 -20.29
C LEU A 62 -10.11 -7.16 -19.67
N HIS A 63 -11.43 -7.03 -19.80
CA HIS A 63 -12.14 -5.96 -19.10
C HIS A 63 -12.09 -6.17 -17.58
N GLN A 64 -12.19 -5.07 -16.82
CA GLN A 64 -12.04 -5.06 -15.36
C GLN A 64 -12.96 -6.04 -14.62
N ALA A 65 -14.21 -6.20 -15.08
CA ALA A 65 -15.16 -7.11 -14.46
C ALA A 65 -14.65 -8.56 -14.41
N LEU A 66 -14.02 -9.05 -15.49
CA LEU A 66 -13.46 -10.40 -15.55
C LEU A 66 -12.20 -10.48 -14.69
N ASN A 67 -11.29 -9.50 -14.77
CA ASN A 67 -10.11 -9.45 -13.91
C ASN A 67 -10.46 -9.55 -12.41
N CYS A 68 -11.53 -8.86 -11.98
CA CYS A 68 -12.01 -8.91 -10.61
C CYS A 68 -12.49 -10.33 -10.24
N ILE A 69 -13.31 -10.97 -11.08
CA ILE A 69 -13.80 -12.34 -10.84
C ILE A 69 -12.64 -13.33 -10.79
N LEU A 70 -11.73 -13.29 -11.77
CA LEU A 70 -10.56 -14.17 -11.81
C LEU A 70 -9.67 -13.98 -10.57
N THR A 71 -9.53 -12.76 -10.08
CA THR A 71 -8.77 -12.45 -8.85
C THR A 71 -9.45 -12.98 -7.60
N VAL A 72 -10.76 -12.78 -7.44
CA VAL A 72 -11.48 -13.13 -6.20
C VAL A 72 -11.79 -14.63 -6.10
N SER A 73 -11.80 -15.36 -7.21
CA SER A 73 -12.20 -16.79 -7.20
C SER A 73 -11.09 -17.76 -6.76
N GLN A 74 -9.86 -17.28 -6.58
CA GLN A 74 -8.69 -18.09 -6.23
C GLN A 74 -7.70 -17.28 -5.36
N THR A 75 -6.71 -17.96 -4.78
CA THR A 75 -5.81 -17.38 -3.75
C THR A 75 -4.33 -17.27 -4.15
N ARG A 76 -4.00 -17.55 -5.41
CA ARG A 76 -2.65 -17.56 -5.98
C ARG A 76 -2.29 -16.26 -6.69
N TYR A 77 -3.19 -15.72 -7.49
CA TYR A 77 -2.97 -14.53 -8.31
C TYR A 77 -3.84 -13.35 -7.87
N LEU A 78 -3.32 -12.13 -7.99
CA LEU A 78 -4.08 -10.89 -7.82
C LEU A 78 -3.63 -9.87 -8.84
N VAL A 79 -4.55 -9.49 -9.74
CA VAL A 79 -4.30 -8.38 -10.66
C VAL A 79 -4.83 -7.10 -10.03
N ASN A 80 -3.91 -6.17 -9.78
CA ASN A 80 -4.22 -4.80 -9.43
C ASN A 80 -3.88 -3.92 -10.62
N SER A 81 -4.90 -3.36 -11.27
CA SER A 81 -4.70 -2.64 -12.53
C SER A 81 -5.58 -1.41 -12.63
N SER A 82 -5.02 -0.38 -13.25
CA SER A 82 -5.76 0.78 -13.74
C SER A 82 -6.15 0.49 -15.18
N THR A 83 -7.46 0.54 -15.47
CA THR A 83 -8.06 0.35 -16.81
C THR A 83 -7.65 -0.93 -17.56
N SER A 84 -7.17 -1.95 -16.84
CA SER A 84 -6.64 -3.23 -17.35
C SER A 84 -5.36 -3.14 -18.17
N ARG A 85 -4.85 -1.94 -18.43
CA ARG A 85 -3.68 -1.73 -19.29
C ARG A 85 -2.39 -1.57 -18.50
N GLN A 86 -2.46 -0.97 -17.31
CA GLN A 86 -1.28 -0.73 -16.49
C GLN A 86 -1.52 -1.26 -15.07
N GLY A 87 -0.55 -1.98 -14.52
CA GLY A 87 -0.67 -2.48 -13.16
C GLY A 87 0.36 -3.52 -12.79
N TYR A 88 -0.04 -4.32 -11.80
CA TYR A 88 0.75 -5.39 -11.22
C TYR A 88 -0.07 -6.67 -11.17
N LEU A 89 0.49 -7.76 -11.67
CA LEU A 89 0.07 -9.10 -11.33
C LEU A 89 0.90 -9.54 -10.12
N ASN A 90 0.26 -9.68 -8.97
CA ASN A 90 0.86 -10.23 -7.77
C ASN A 90 0.60 -11.73 -7.72
N ILE A 91 1.63 -12.50 -7.40
CA ILE A 91 1.61 -13.96 -7.35
C ILE A 91 2.06 -14.36 -5.96
N ARG A 92 1.23 -15.06 -5.20
CA ARG A 92 1.61 -15.60 -3.90
C ARG A 92 2.54 -16.78 -4.14
N LEU A 93 3.69 -16.84 -3.49
CA LEU A 93 4.72 -17.85 -3.72
C LEU A 93 4.88 -18.75 -2.50
N ILE A 94 5.25 -20.01 -2.74
CA ILE A 94 5.81 -20.85 -1.68
C ILE A 94 7.29 -20.47 -1.49
N HIS A 95 7.89 -20.88 -0.37
CA HIS A 95 9.27 -20.50 -0.03
C HIS A 95 10.28 -20.83 -1.14
N SER A 96 10.23 -22.05 -1.66
CA SER A 96 11.15 -22.51 -2.72
C SER A 96 11.04 -21.70 -4.01
N GLU A 97 9.82 -21.31 -4.41
CA GLU A 97 9.62 -20.44 -5.58
C GLU A 97 10.17 -19.03 -5.36
N TYR A 98 10.09 -18.53 -4.12
CA TYR A 98 10.63 -17.23 -3.76
C TYR A 98 12.16 -17.22 -3.77
N GLU A 99 12.79 -18.24 -3.17
CA GLU A 99 14.25 -18.42 -3.19
C GLU A 99 14.76 -18.52 -4.63
N GLU A 100 14.09 -19.32 -5.46
CA GLU A 100 14.41 -19.45 -6.87
C GLU A 100 14.31 -18.10 -7.59
N LEU A 101 13.24 -17.33 -7.34
CA LEU A 101 13.09 -15.99 -7.94
C LEU A 101 14.24 -15.06 -7.57
N GLN A 102 14.61 -15.04 -6.29
CA GLN A 102 15.68 -14.18 -5.79
C GLN A 102 17.02 -14.54 -6.45
N GLU A 103 17.36 -15.83 -6.47
CA GLU A 103 18.59 -16.32 -7.09
C GLU A 103 18.67 -15.91 -8.57
N ARG A 104 17.59 -16.14 -9.34
CA ARG A 104 17.56 -15.81 -10.77
C ARG A 104 17.66 -14.31 -11.03
N LEU A 105 16.94 -13.48 -10.27
CA LEU A 105 17.02 -12.03 -10.43
C LEU A 105 18.39 -11.47 -10.03
N GLU A 106 19.05 -12.08 -9.06
CA GLU A 106 20.44 -11.77 -8.70
C GLU A 106 21.40 -12.09 -9.86
N GLU A 107 21.23 -13.24 -10.53
CA GLU A 107 22.00 -13.60 -11.73
C GLU A 107 21.83 -12.56 -12.85
N PHE A 108 20.59 -12.15 -13.15
CA PHE A 108 20.31 -11.10 -14.15
C PHE A 108 21.01 -9.79 -13.80
N ARG A 109 20.94 -9.38 -12.53
CA ARG A 109 21.58 -8.16 -12.04
C ARG A 109 23.10 -8.21 -12.20
N ASN A 110 23.71 -9.35 -11.86
CA ASN A 110 25.15 -9.54 -11.96
C ASN A 110 25.65 -9.56 -13.41
N ARG A 111 24.82 -10.03 -14.36
CA ARG A 111 25.13 -10.02 -15.80
C ARG A 111 24.70 -8.74 -16.51
N ASN A 112 24.03 -7.82 -15.81
CA ASN A 112 23.40 -6.62 -16.38
C ASN A 112 22.47 -6.94 -17.57
N GLU A 113 21.78 -8.08 -17.48
CA GLU A 113 20.86 -8.56 -18.51
C GLU A 113 19.45 -8.04 -18.23
N GLN A 114 18.73 -7.70 -19.30
CA GLN A 114 17.30 -7.42 -19.20
C GLN A 114 16.50 -8.72 -19.11
N LEU A 115 15.47 -8.69 -18.27
CA LEU A 115 14.49 -9.77 -18.17
C LEU A 115 13.69 -9.87 -19.46
N ASP A 116 13.67 -11.05 -20.08
CA ASP A 116 12.81 -11.38 -21.20
C ASP A 116 12.11 -12.72 -20.94
N LEU A 117 10.81 -12.65 -20.64
CA LEU A 117 10.00 -13.84 -20.34
C LEU A 117 9.77 -14.75 -21.55
N LEU A 118 10.06 -14.28 -22.77
CA LEU A 118 10.00 -15.07 -24.00
C LEU A 118 11.29 -15.87 -24.25
N ASP A 119 12.40 -15.48 -23.63
CA ASP A 119 13.68 -16.17 -23.77
C ASP A 119 13.77 -17.32 -22.75
N TYR A 120 13.48 -18.54 -23.20
CA TYR A 120 13.53 -19.74 -22.34
C TYR A 120 14.94 -20.13 -21.88
N ASN A 121 16.00 -19.58 -22.46
CA ASN A 121 17.35 -19.78 -21.93
C ASN A 121 17.59 -18.91 -20.69
N LYS A 122 17.00 -17.70 -20.68
CA LYS A 122 17.07 -16.75 -19.55
C LYS A 122 16.02 -17.05 -18.48
N CYS A 123 14.80 -17.35 -18.90
CA CYS A 123 13.66 -17.67 -18.04
C CYS A 123 13.20 -19.11 -18.31
N PRO A 124 13.92 -20.13 -17.79
CA PRO A 124 13.67 -21.53 -18.11
C PRO A 124 12.30 -22.03 -17.65
N HIS A 125 11.95 -23.27 -18.00
CA HIS A 125 10.75 -23.97 -17.53
C HIS A 125 10.85 -24.43 -16.07
N SER A 126 11.28 -23.55 -15.17
CA SER A 126 11.30 -23.81 -13.75
C SER A 126 9.94 -23.47 -13.10
N PRO A 127 9.69 -23.93 -11.85
CA PRO A 127 8.44 -23.63 -11.14
C PRO A 127 8.09 -22.15 -11.12
N VAL A 128 9.04 -21.27 -10.75
CA VAL A 128 8.74 -19.83 -10.61
C VAL A 128 8.42 -19.14 -11.95
N TRP A 129 9.20 -19.41 -13.01
CA TRP A 129 8.95 -18.78 -14.31
C TRP A 129 7.70 -19.34 -14.97
N THR A 130 7.40 -20.61 -14.72
CA THR A 130 6.16 -21.23 -15.16
C THR A 130 4.98 -20.54 -14.49
N ILE A 131 4.94 -20.41 -13.15
CA ILE A 131 3.80 -19.77 -12.49
C ILE A 131 3.62 -18.29 -12.89
N ILE A 132 4.73 -17.57 -13.14
CA ILE A 132 4.67 -16.20 -13.68
C ILE A 132 3.96 -16.18 -15.05
N ARG A 133 4.41 -17.02 -16.00
CA ARG A 133 3.79 -17.10 -17.34
C ARG A 133 2.33 -17.53 -17.28
N GLN A 134 2.03 -18.54 -16.46
CA GLN A 134 0.66 -19.03 -16.27
C GLN A 134 -0.28 -17.95 -15.71
N GLY A 135 0.20 -17.12 -14.78
CA GLY A 135 -0.57 -15.97 -14.30
C GLY A 135 -0.81 -14.94 -15.41
N LEU A 136 0.21 -14.63 -16.21
CA LEU A 136 0.07 -13.70 -17.34
C LEU A 136 -0.93 -14.22 -18.38
N ASP A 137 -0.88 -15.51 -18.72
CA ASP A 137 -1.82 -16.15 -19.64
C ASP A 137 -3.25 -16.12 -19.09
N PHE A 138 -3.42 -16.43 -17.79
CA PHE A 138 -4.72 -16.42 -17.12
C PHE A 138 -5.42 -15.07 -17.22
N PHE A 139 -4.66 -13.98 -17.18
CA PHE A 139 -5.16 -12.60 -17.27
C PHE A 139 -5.00 -11.94 -18.65
N LYS A 140 -4.58 -12.70 -19.68
CA LYS A 140 -4.35 -12.19 -21.04
C LYS A 140 -3.31 -11.06 -21.13
N ILE A 141 -2.28 -11.10 -20.30
CA ILE A 141 -1.21 -10.09 -20.31
C ILE A 141 -0.07 -10.63 -21.16
N ALA A 142 0.17 -10.04 -22.34
CA ALA A 142 1.28 -10.48 -23.19
C ALA A 142 2.63 -10.20 -22.52
N TYR A 143 3.54 -11.17 -22.60
CA TYR A 143 4.80 -11.15 -21.84
C TYR A 143 5.69 -9.96 -22.17
N ARG A 144 5.65 -9.48 -23.43
CA ARG A 144 6.45 -8.33 -23.87
C ARG A 144 6.06 -7.01 -23.20
N PHE A 145 4.88 -6.94 -22.60
CA PHE A 145 4.42 -5.75 -21.86
C PHE A 145 4.89 -5.76 -20.41
N VAL A 146 5.52 -6.85 -19.96
CA VAL A 146 6.16 -6.94 -18.65
C VAL A 146 7.51 -6.23 -18.72
N PHE A 147 7.71 -5.25 -17.85
CA PHE A 147 8.95 -4.50 -17.78
C PHE A 147 9.69 -4.70 -16.45
N ARG A 148 9.05 -5.36 -15.47
CA ARG A 148 9.69 -5.64 -14.18
C ARG A 148 9.05 -6.83 -13.48
N VAL A 149 9.89 -7.65 -12.85
CA VAL A 149 9.51 -8.69 -11.90
C VAL A 149 10.27 -8.44 -10.59
N VAL A 150 9.58 -8.50 -9.45
CA VAL A 150 10.15 -8.17 -8.14
C VAL A 150 9.74 -9.23 -7.11
N PRO A 151 10.69 -9.78 -6.33
CA PRO A 151 10.35 -10.62 -5.18
C PRO A 151 9.83 -9.74 -4.05
N ILE A 152 8.75 -10.17 -3.41
CA ILE A 152 8.08 -9.42 -2.34
C ILE A 152 8.00 -10.28 -1.09
N GLU A 153 8.66 -9.82 -0.03
CA GLU A 153 8.49 -10.29 1.33
C GLU A 153 7.31 -9.59 2.00
N ILE A 154 6.24 -10.34 2.28
CA ILE A 154 5.04 -9.85 2.94
C ILE A 154 5.24 -9.91 4.45
N ASN A 155 5.96 -8.90 4.95
CA ASN A 155 6.21 -8.73 6.37
C ASN A 155 4.96 -8.15 7.05
N VAL A 156 4.12 -8.98 7.68
CA VAL A 156 3.02 -8.50 8.52
C VAL A 156 3.61 -8.06 9.85
N ARG A 157 3.73 -6.75 10.04
CA ARG A 157 4.41 -6.16 11.21
C ARG A 157 3.83 -4.81 11.59
N HIS A 158 3.91 -4.43 12.86
CA HIS A 158 3.42 -3.14 13.33
C HIS A 158 4.40 -2.47 14.28
N ALA A 159 4.30 -1.15 14.36
CA ALA A 159 5.06 -0.35 15.30
C ALA A 159 4.56 -0.61 16.73
N SER A 160 5.49 -0.76 17.68
CA SER A 160 5.14 -0.97 19.10
C SER A 160 4.33 0.21 19.66
N VAL A 161 4.67 1.42 19.21
CA VAL A 161 3.95 2.68 19.42
C VAL A 161 3.87 3.43 18.10
N VAL A 162 2.79 4.17 17.86
CA VAL A 162 2.65 5.02 16.67
C VAL A 162 2.94 6.49 16.95
N VAL A 163 3.11 6.86 18.23
CA VAL A 163 3.52 8.19 18.70
C VAL A 163 4.69 8.05 19.66
N LYS A 164 5.72 8.88 19.50
CA LYS A 164 6.89 8.89 20.36
C LYS A 164 7.47 10.28 20.53
N GLU A 165 7.77 10.66 21.76
CA GLU A 165 8.59 11.85 22.03
C GLU A 165 10.05 11.58 21.68
N THR A 166 10.68 12.49 20.95
CA THR A 166 12.09 12.41 20.58
C THR A 166 12.77 13.78 20.69
N GLU A 167 14.10 13.79 20.75
CA GLU A 167 14.90 15.00 20.86
C GLU A 167 15.64 15.26 19.55
N VAL A 168 15.47 16.47 19.00
CA VAL A 168 16.22 16.93 17.82
C VAL A 168 17.24 17.98 18.23
N GLN A 169 18.45 17.88 17.69
CA GLN A 169 19.49 18.89 17.86
C GLN A 169 19.19 20.10 16.99
N LEU A 170 19.08 21.28 17.59
CA LEU A 170 18.98 22.55 16.86
C LEU A 170 20.38 22.94 16.36
N LYS A 171 20.47 23.42 15.11
CA LYS A 171 21.64 24.17 14.65
C LYS A 171 21.41 25.63 15.03
N ASP A 172 22.18 26.16 15.98
CA ASP A 172 22.25 27.60 16.19
C ASP A 172 23.05 28.21 15.03
N GLU A 173 22.39 29.04 14.21
CA GLU A 173 23.07 29.86 13.21
C GLU A 173 23.79 31.07 13.85
N SER A 174 23.54 31.36 15.14
CA SER A 174 24.27 32.35 15.92
C SER A 174 25.40 31.70 16.72
N GLN A 175 26.50 31.34 16.06
CA GLN A 175 27.77 31.16 16.74
C GLN A 175 28.32 32.52 17.18
N LEU A 176 27.86 32.98 18.34
CA LEU A 176 28.57 33.96 19.16
C LEU A 176 28.61 33.39 20.58
N GLU A 177 29.75 32.77 20.86
CA GLU A 177 30.42 32.67 22.16
C GLU A 177 29.52 32.60 23.40
N CYS A 178 29.23 31.38 23.87
CA CYS A 178 29.52 30.92 25.25
C CYS A 178 28.90 29.52 25.49
N GLY A 179 29.73 28.49 25.64
CA GLY A 179 29.35 27.18 26.19
C GLY A 179 28.81 26.15 25.18
N ASN A 180 29.56 25.06 24.99
CA ASN A 180 29.25 23.90 24.14
C ASN A 180 28.05 23.06 24.63
N GLN A 181 26.85 23.63 24.76
CA GLN A 181 25.61 22.84 24.94
C GLN A 181 24.77 22.92 23.68
N LYS A 182 24.80 21.85 22.87
CA LYS A 182 23.89 21.68 21.74
C LYS A 182 22.45 21.73 22.25
N LYS A 183 21.70 22.79 21.92
CA LYS A 183 20.31 22.96 22.33
C LYS A 183 19.46 21.84 21.70
N ARG A 184 18.85 21.01 22.55
CA ARG A 184 17.94 19.94 22.12
C ARG A 184 16.50 20.38 22.31
N ARG A 185 15.65 20.14 21.32
CA ARG A 185 14.21 20.39 21.37
C ARG A 185 13.48 19.06 21.38
N LYS A 186 12.54 18.89 22.31
CA LYS A 186 11.59 17.79 22.28
C LYS A 186 10.57 18.02 21.17
N ILE A 187 10.33 16.99 20.38
CA ILE A 187 9.32 16.94 19.34
C ILE A 187 8.52 15.64 19.49
N LEU A 188 7.34 15.59 18.87
CA LEU A 188 6.61 14.35 18.70
C LEU A 188 6.89 13.77 17.32
N ALA A 189 7.05 12.44 17.27
CA ALA A 189 7.07 11.68 16.05
C ALA A 189 5.82 10.81 15.98
N CYS A 190 5.08 10.90 14.87
CA CYS A 190 3.96 10.03 14.57
C CYS A 190 4.28 9.19 13.33
N VAL A 191 3.85 7.93 13.30
CA VAL A 191 3.93 7.09 12.10
C VAL A 191 2.53 6.72 11.61
N VAL A 192 2.36 6.64 10.28
CA VAL A 192 1.11 6.30 9.59
C VAL A 192 1.38 5.31 8.45
N GLY A 193 0.32 4.63 7.97
CA GLY A 193 0.42 3.68 6.86
C GLY A 193 1.46 2.58 7.11
N ASP A 194 2.18 2.17 6.07
CA ASP A 194 3.21 1.11 6.17
C ASP A 194 4.40 1.47 7.08
N ALA A 195 4.57 2.74 7.47
CA ALA A 195 5.55 3.11 8.50
C ALA A 195 5.10 2.65 9.89
N ALA A 196 3.78 2.67 10.14
CA ALA A 196 3.15 2.24 11.38
C ALA A 196 2.75 0.76 11.36
N MET A 197 2.25 0.26 10.23
CA MET A 197 1.65 -1.05 10.14
C MET A 197 1.68 -1.58 8.71
N ASN A 198 2.41 -2.66 8.51
CA ASN A 198 2.40 -3.45 7.27
C ASN A 198 1.32 -4.53 7.38
N VAL A 199 0.38 -4.54 6.43
CA VAL A 199 -0.70 -5.52 6.38
C VAL A 199 -0.48 -6.48 5.23
N HIS A 200 -1.09 -7.67 5.29
CA HIS A 200 -1.09 -8.59 4.17
C HIS A 200 -1.86 -7.97 3.00
N PHE A 201 -1.23 -7.80 1.84
CA PHE A 201 -1.83 -7.03 0.75
C PHE A 201 -2.91 -7.78 -0.04
N TRP A 202 -3.09 -9.10 0.14
CA TRP A 202 -4.29 -9.78 -0.36
C TRP A 202 -5.53 -9.57 0.55
N PRO A 203 -6.73 -9.33 -0.01
CA PRO A 203 -7.02 -9.02 -1.43
C PRO A 203 -7.01 -7.50 -1.75
N GLY A 204 -6.31 -6.65 -0.99
CA GLY A 204 -6.06 -5.24 -1.36
C GLY A 204 -6.63 -4.23 -0.35
N ARG A 205 -5.91 -4.00 0.75
CA ARG A 205 -6.40 -3.16 1.87
C ARG A 205 -5.39 -2.18 2.47
N GLY A 206 -4.11 -2.28 2.10
CA GLY A 206 -3.05 -1.41 2.68
C GLY A 206 -3.34 0.07 2.52
N MET A 207 -3.83 0.48 1.33
CA MET A 207 -4.21 1.86 1.07
C MET A 207 -5.36 2.33 1.97
N ASN A 208 -6.40 1.52 2.16
CA ASN A 208 -7.54 1.87 3.02
C ASN A 208 -7.08 2.10 4.47
N SER A 209 -6.27 1.19 5.01
CA SER A 209 -5.73 1.31 6.37
C SER A 209 -4.80 2.52 6.51
N GLY A 210 -3.95 2.75 5.51
CA GLY A 210 -3.05 3.91 5.49
C GLY A 210 -3.81 5.24 5.43
N MET A 211 -4.84 5.34 4.60
CA MET A 211 -5.70 6.53 4.52
C MET A 211 -6.45 6.76 5.83
N LYS A 212 -7.00 5.72 6.45
CA LYS A 212 -7.64 5.80 7.77
C LYS A 212 -6.69 6.33 8.84
N ALA A 213 -5.47 5.79 8.90
CA ALA A 213 -4.42 6.25 9.82
C ALA A 213 -4.09 7.74 9.59
N ALA A 214 -3.89 8.14 8.33
CA ALA A 214 -3.58 9.52 7.98
C ALA A 214 -4.73 10.48 8.32
N MET A 215 -5.97 10.10 8.00
CA MET A 215 -7.16 10.90 8.32
C MET A 215 -7.36 11.04 9.84
N ALA A 216 -7.20 9.95 10.60
CA ALA A 216 -7.29 9.98 12.05
C ALA A 216 -6.24 10.91 12.66
N LEU A 217 -4.98 10.81 12.22
CA LEU A 217 -3.90 11.69 12.67
C LEU A 217 -4.21 13.17 12.35
N ALA A 218 -4.62 13.45 11.11
CA ALA A 218 -4.94 14.81 10.67
C ALA A 218 -6.10 15.40 11.47
N ARG A 219 -7.18 14.65 11.69
CA ARG A 219 -8.33 15.10 12.49
C ARG A 219 -7.96 15.30 13.96
N ASN A 220 -7.11 14.44 14.53
CA ASN A 220 -6.61 14.64 15.88
C ASN A 220 -5.85 15.97 16.00
N ILE A 221 -4.93 16.25 15.06
CA ILE A 221 -4.16 17.50 15.03
C ILE A 221 -5.09 18.71 14.92
N VAL A 222 -6.07 18.69 14.00
CA VAL A 222 -7.04 19.78 13.84
C VAL A 222 -7.86 20.01 15.11
N ARG A 223 -8.33 18.93 15.76
CA ARG A 223 -9.08 19.01 17.02
C ARG A 223 -8.27 19.71 18.11
N LEU A 224 -6.98 19.41 18.24
CA LEU A 224 -6.09 20.04 19.22
C LEU A 224 -5.90 21.54 18.94
N PHE A 225 -5.76 21.92 17.67
CA PHE A 225 -5.68 23.34 17.29
C PHE A 225 -6.97 24.09 17.63
N ILE A 226 -8.13 23.53 17.30
CA ILE A 226 -9.42 24.16 17.59
C ILE A 226 -9.65 24.26 19.10
N SER A 227 -9.39 23.19 19.87
CA SER A 227 -9.60 23.20 21.33
C SER A 227 -8.68 24.17 22.06
N ASN A 228 -7.47 24.40 21.54
CA ASN A 228 -6.53 25.37 22.09
C ASN A 228 -6.86 26.82 21.67
N THR A 229 -7.84 27.02 20.81
CA THR A 229 -8.34 28.34 20.40
C THR A 229 -9.55 28.72 21.27
N LEU A 230 -9.30 29.17 22.51
CA LEU A 230 -10.33 29.79 23.37
C LEU A 230 -10.93 31.04 22.68
N PRO A 231 -12.19 31.41 22.99
CA PRO A 231 -12.80 32.60 22.41
C PRO A 231 -12.11 33.87 22.94
N ALA A 232 -11.53 34.62 22.01
CA ALA A 232 -10.98 35.97 22.13
C ALA A 232 -9.69 36.14 22.99
N GLN A 233 -8.59 36.41 22.28
CA GLN A 233 -7.47 37.31 22.64
C GLN A 233 -6.20 36.75 23.29
N ILE A 234 -6.10 35.47 23.68
CA ILE A 234 -4.79 34.90 24.06
C ILE A 234 -4.61 33.53 23.42
N GLN A 235 -3.91 33.47 22.28
CA GLN A 235 -3.36 32.22 21.77
C GLN A 235 -2.20 31.81 22.66
N VAL A 236 -2.44 30.99 23.68
CA VAL A 236 -1.35 30.31 24.38
C VAL A 236 -0.97 29.11 23.53
N TYR A 237 0.21 29.19 22.90
CA TYR A 237 0.80 28.04 22.22
C TYR A 237 1.20 27.00 23.29
N THR A 238 0.34 26.01 23.50
CA THR A 238 0.69 24.86 24.33
C THR A 238 1.47 23.88 23.46
N PRO A 239 2.73 23.53 23.82
CA PRO A 239 3.48 22.52 23.10
C PRO A 239 2.71 21.21 23.04
N LEU A 240 2.73 20.54 21.89
CA LEU A 240 2.11 19.23 21.74
C LEU A 240 2.80 18.22 22.67
N ARG A 241 2.00 17.43 23.39
CA ARG A 241 2.46 16.37 24.30
C ARG A 241 1.96 15.01 23.81
N TYR A 242 2.62 13.96 24.26
CA TYR A 242 2.14 12.60 24.00
C TYR A 242 0.65 12.40 24.39
N LEU A 243 0.22 12.99 25.51
CA LEU A 243 -1.16 12.86 26.01
C LEU A 243 -2.21 13.38 25.00
N ASP A 244 -1.83 14.32 24.16
CA ASP A 244 -2.70 14.92 23.15
C ASP A 244 -2.97 13.95 21.97
N PHE A 245 -2.27 12.81 21.91
CA PHE A 245 -2.39 11.78 20.88
C PHE A 245 -2.83 10.40 21.40
N VAL A 246 -3.31 10.29 22.64
CA VAL A 246 -3.80 9.02 23.20
C VAL A 246 -4.97 8.45 22.39
N ASP A 247 -5.88 9.31 21.92
CA ASP A 247 -7.00 8.88 21.06
C ASP A 247 -6.50 8.31 19.72
N TYR A 248 -5.39 8.86 19.18
CA TYR A 248 -4.78 8.38 17.94
C TYR A 248 -4.07 7.03 18.15
N GLU A 249 -3.36 6.84 19.27
CA GLU A 249 -2.80 5.54 19.67
C GLU A 249 -3.91 4.49 19.83
N ALA A 250 -5.02 4.84 20.50
CA ALA A 250 -6.16 3.95 20.68
C ALA A 250 -6.81 3.57 19.34
N PHE A 251 -6.99 4.55 18.44
CA PHE A 251 -7.48 4.30 17.09
C PHE A 251 -6.57 3.34 16.31
N MET A 252 -5.25 3.60 16.31
CA MET A 252 -4.27 2.76 15.61
C MET A 252 -4.20 1.36 16.21
N THR A 253 -4.40 1.21 17.51
CA THR A 253 -4.50 -0.10 18.18
C THR A 253 -5.70 -0.90 17.68
N ARG A 254 -6.88 -0.28 17.55
CA ARG A 254 -8.06 -0.96 16.98
C ARG A 254 -7.91 -1.25 15.51
N LEU A 255 -7.38 -0.31 14.75
CA LEU A 255 -7.09 -0.51 13.32
C LEU A 255 -6.13 -1.69 13.15
N ARG A 256 -5.11 -1.80 13.99
CA ARG A 256 -4.19 -2.94 14.02
C ARG A 256 -4.86 -4.26 14.35
N ALA A 257 -5.63 -4.31 15.42
CA ALA A 257 -6.37 -5.50 15.81
C ALA A 257 -7.28 -6.00 14.66
N ARG A 258 -7.93 -5.08 13.94
CA ARG A 258 -8.76 -5.42 12.78
C ARG A 258 -7.92 -5.87 11.57
N GLU A 259 -6.93 -5.08 11.17
CA GLU A 259 -6.24 -5.23 9.88
C GLU A 259 -5.16 -6.32 9.90
N GLN A 260 -4.45 -6.47 11.02
CA GLN A 260 -3.42 -7.49 11.17
C GLN A 260 -3.95 -8.74 11.83
N GLN A 261 -4.43 -8.62 13.07
CA GLN A 261 -4.83 -9.78 13.87
C GLN A 261 -6.15 -10.40 13.36
N GLY A 262 -7.07 -9.55 12.89
CA GLY A 262 -8.34 -9.98 12.29
C GLY A 262 -8.16 -10.45 10.85
N ARG A 263 -7.68 -9.60 9.94
CA ARG A 263 -7.58 -9.96 8.52
C ARG A 263 -6.29 -10.70 8.16
N SER A 264 -5.14 -10.08 8.38
CA SER A 264 -3.87 -10.55 7.82
C SER A 264 -3.51 -11.96 8.34
N LEU A 265 -3.63 -12.21 9.64
CA LEU A 265 -3.44 -13.55 10.25
C LEU A 265 -4.37 -14.62 9.64
N ARG A 266 -5.59 -14.25 9.20
CA ARG A 266 -6.54 -15.21 8.63
C ARG A 266 -6.17 -15.60 7.20
N VAL A 267 -5.59 -14.68 6.43
CA VAL A 267 -5.06 -15.01 5.10
C VAL A 267 -3.95 -16.07 5.21
N THR A 268 -3.09 -15.94 6.22
CA THR A 268 -1.98 -16.87 6.41
C THR A 268 -2.41 -18.22 6.98
N SER A 269 -3.54 -18.28 7.70
CA SER A 269 -4.18 -19.55 8.04
C SER A 269 -4.74 -20.31 6.82
N ASN A 270 -4.63 -19.73 5.63
CA ASN A 270 -4.96 -20.38 4.37
C ASN A 270 -3.71 -20.51 3.46
N PRO A 271 -2.74 -21.38 3.79
CA PRO A 271 -1.52 -21.55 3.01
C PRO A 271 -1.79 -22.16 1.63
N ILE A 272 -0.90 -21.91 0.68
CA ILE A 272 -1.00 -22.47 -0.69
C ILE A 272 -0.10 -23.69 -0.90
N ASP A 273 0.84 -23.95 0.01
CA ASP A 273 1.90 -24.95 -0.12
C ASP A 273 1.34 -26.33 -0.46
N GLY A 274 0.39 -26.82 0.34
CA GLY A 274 -0.25 -28.12 0.08
C GLY A 274 -1.03 -28.16 -1.25
N SER A 275 -1.62 -27.03 -1.69
CA SER A 275 -2.30 -26.98 -2.99
C SER A 275 -1.32 -27.01 -4.17
N VAL A 276 -0.16 -26.38 -4.02
CA VAL A 276 0.92 -26.37 -5.01
C VAL A 276 1.57 -27.75 -5.10
N GLU A 277 1.92 -28.36 -3.97
CA GLU A 277 2.50 -29.70 -3.90
C GLU A 277 1.58 -30.75 -4.53
N ASN A 278 0.29 -30.76 -4.16
CA ASN A 278 -0.69 -31.69 -4.71
C ASN A 278 -0.88 -31.48 -6.23
N ALA A 279 -0.88 -30.23 -6.70
CA ALA A 279 -0.97 -29.96 -8.13
C ALA A 279 0.24 -30.54 -8.89
N HIS A 280 1.46 -30.38 -8.38
CA HIS A 280 2.64 -31.01 -8.98
C HIS A 280 2.56 -32.53 -9.00
N ALA A 281 2.05 -33.14 -7.93
CA ALA A 281 1.92 -34.59 -7.84
C ALA A 281 0.89 -35.19 -8.81
N PHE A 282 -0.23 -34.52 -9.07
CA PHE A 282 -1.38 -35.15 -9.77
C PHE A 282 -1.77 -34.51 -11.11
N SER A 283 -1.23 -33.34 -11.46
CA SER A 283 -1.67 -32.60 -12.66
C SER A 283 -1.38 -33.29 -14.00
N HIS A 284 -0.45 -34.24 -14.04
CA HIS A 284 -0.13 -35.00 -15.25
C HIS A 284 -1.12 -36.14 -15.53
N LEU A 285 -2.02 -36.45 -14.59
CA LEU A 285 -3.01 -37.50 -14.74
C LEU A 285 -4.26 -36.93 -15.44
N ASN A 286 -4.55 -37.39 -16.66
CA ASN A 286 -5.68 -36.90 -17.45
C ASN A 286 -7.03 -36.96 -16.72
N VAL A 287 -7.27 -38.03 -15.95
CA VAL A 287 -8.50 -38.19 -15.14
C VAL A 287 -8.63 -37.07 -14.10
N CYS A 288 -7.51 -36.61 -13.54
CA CYS A 288 -7.50 -35.51 -12.59
C CYS A 288 -7.71 -34.15 -13.27
N TYR A 289 -7.21 -33.96 -14.51
CA TYR A 289 -7.39 -32.72 -15.24
C TYR A 289 -8.87 -32.36 -15.47
N GLU A 290 -9.68 -33.30 -15.97
CA GLU A 290 -11.12 -33.10 -16.20
C GLU A 290 -11.86 -32.69 -14.92
N HIS A 291 -11.47 -33.29 -13.79
CA HIS A 291 -12.02 -32.93 -12.49
C HIS A 291 -11.58 -31.52 -12.05
N TYR A 292 -10.30 -31.18 -12.20
CA TYR A 292 -9.74 -29.89 -11.79
C TYR A 292 -10.27 -28.74 -12.64
N ILE A 293 -10.37 -28.91 -13.96
CA ILE A 293 -10.89 -27.86 -14.85
C ILE A 293 -12.37 -27.57 -14.55
N SER A 294 -13.18 -28.63 -14.37
CA SER A 294 -14.58 -28.51 -13.97
C SER A 294 -14.70 -27.77 -12.62
N THR A 295 -13.91 -28.16 -11.62
CA THR A 295 -13.89 -27.52 -10.30
C THR A 295 -13.50 -26.04 -10.37
N LEU A 296 -12.48 -25.69 -11.15
CA LEU A 296 -12.07 -24.30 -11.35
C LEU A 296 -13.17 -23.48 -12.01
N ILE A 297 -13.78 -24.00 -13.08
CA ILE A 297 -14.87 -23.31 -13.79
C ILE A 297 -16.06 -23.08 -12.87
N GLU A 298 -16.47 -24.08 -12.09
CA GLU A 298 -17.57 -23.93 -11.13
C GLU A 298 -17.27 -22.89 -10.05
N LYS A 299 -16.02 -22.85 -9.52
CA LYS A 299 -15.58 -21.80 -8.60
C LYS A 299 -15.69 -20.40 -9.22
N LEU A 300 -15.26 -20.25 -10.47
CA LEU A 300 -15.31 -18.98 -11.21
C LEU A 300 -16.77 -18.56 -11.48
N LYS A 301 -17.62 -19.49 -11.91
CA LYS A 301 -19.05 -19.24 -12.16
C LYS A 301 -19.80 -18.87 -10.89
N THR A 302 -19.56 -19.59 -9.80
CA THR A 302 -20.16 -19.32 -8.49
C THR A 302 -19.79 -17.92 -8.01
N THR A 303 -18.50 -17.58 -8.05
CA THR A 303 -18.01 -16.24 -7.66
C THR A 303 -18.58 -15.14 -8.57
N ARG A 304 -18.62 -15.37 -9.88
CA ARG A 304 -19.25 -14.46 -10.85
C ARG A 304 -20.70 -14.19 -10.51
N GLN A 305 -21.51 -15.23 -10.27
CA GLN A 305 -22.92 -15.08 -9.92
C GLN A 305 -23.09 -14.29 -8.62
N LEU A 306 -22.29 -14.60 -7.60
CA LEU A 306 -22.31 -13.90 -6.32
C LEU A 306 -21.92 -12.43 -6.44
N LEU A 307 -20.89 -12.08 -7.21
CA LEU A 307 -20.43 -10.70 -7.36
C LEU A 307 -21.36 -9.88 -8.24
N GLN A 308 -21.77 -10.41 -9.39
CA GLN A 308 -22.63 -9.70 -10.34
C GLN A 308 -24.06 -9.55 -9.84
N GLY A 309 -24.52 -10.44 -8.95
CA GLY A 309 -25.83 -10.34 -8.30
C GLY A 309 -25.93 -9.21 -7.27
N ARG A 310 -24.81 -8.59 -6.87
CA ARG A 310 -24.80 -7.54 -5.83
C ARG A 310 -25.35 -6.21 -6.34
N ARG A 311 -26.05 -5.49 -5.45
CA ARG A 311 -26.60 -4.17 -5.75
C ARG A 311 -25.49 -3.15 -6.06
N GLU A 312 -24.36 -3.32 -5.42
CA GLU A 312 -23.20 -2.43 -5.45
C GLU A 312 -22.13 -2.85 -6.48
N TRP A 313 -22.40 -3.85 -7.33
CA TRP A 313 -21.44 -4.28 -8.35
C TRP A 313 -21.07 -3.11 -9.29
N PRO A 314 -19.80 -2.66 -9.32
CA PRO A 314 -19.41 -1.47 -10.08
C PRO A 314 -19.43 -1.67 -11.60
N HIS A 315 -19.39 -2.92 -12.07
CA HIS A 315 -19.34 -3.25 -13.50
C HIS A 315 -20.68 -3.74 -14.07
N ARG A 316 -21.82 -3.21 -13.57
CA ARG A 316 -23.17 -3.54 -14.05
C ARG A 316 -23.36 -3.38 -15.56
N HIS A 317 -22.62 -2.46 -16.18
CA HIS A 317 -22.67 -2.19 -17.62
C HIS A 317 -21.97 -3.26 -18.47
N ARG A 318 -21.15 -4.12 -17.86
CA ARG A 318 -20.43 -5.19 -18.55
C ARG A 318 -20.42 -6.46 -17.71
N LEU A 319 -21.41 -7.31 -17.94
CA LEU A 319 -21.49 -8.63 -17.33
C LEU A 319 -20.52 -9.60 -18.01
N VAL A 320 -19.94 -10.46 -17.20
CA VAL A 320 -19.05 -11.55 -17.58
C VAL A 320 -19.89 -12.76 -17.96
N THR A 321 -19.54 -13.38 -19.07
CA THR A 321 -20.21 -14.55 -19.64
C THR A 321 -19.54 -15.86 -19.21
N ASP A 322 -20.24 -16.98 -19.42
CA ASP A 322 -19.66 -18.31 -19.19
C ASP A 322 -18.52 -18.61 -20.18
N ASP A 323 -18.64 -18.16 -21.43
CA ASP A 323 -17.61 -18.31 -22.46
C ASP A 323 -16.31 -17.59 -22.07
N GLU A 324 -16.41 -16.41 -21.46
CA GLU A 324 -15.25 -15.67 -20.97
C GLU A 324 -14.56 -16.37 -19.80
N VAL A 325 -15.34 -16.97 -18.88
CA VAL A 325 -14.81 -17.78 -17.79
C VAL A 325 -14.12 -19.03 -18.34
N GLN A 326 -14.74 -19.70 -19.31
CA GLN A 326 -14.20 -20.88 -19.96
C GLN A 326 -12.90 -20.56 -20.72
N ALA A 327 -12.91 -19.48 -21.51
CA ALA A 327 -11.75 -19.03 -22.26
C ALA A 327 -10.58 -18.67 -21.32
N ALA A 328 -10.85 -18.08 -20.16
CA ALA A 328 -9.82 -17.78 -19.17
C ALA A 328 -9.14 -19.05 -18.65
N SER A 329 -9.92 -20.08 -18.29
CA SER A 329 -9.41 -21.35 -17.80
C SER A 329 -8.67 -22.16 -18.87
N ASN A 330 -9.06 -22.03 -20.15
CA ASN A 330 -8.42 -22.74 -21.26
C ASN A 330 -7.06 -22.16 -21.66
N ARG A 331 -6.69 -20.96 -21.18
CA ARG A 331 -5.38 -20.34 -21.47
C ARG A 331 -4.24 -20.86 -20.63
N ILE A 332 -4.54 -21.59 -19.57
CA ILE A 332 -3.55 -22.07 -18.61
C ILE A 332 -3.38 -23.58 -18.70
N SER A 333 -2.18 -24.04 -18.38
CA SER A 333 -1.78 -25.44 -18.33
C SER A 333 -2.57 -26.25 -17.29
N ALA A 334 -2.59 -27.57 -17.47
CA ALA A 334 -3.19 -28.51 -16.52
C ALA A 334 -2.66 -28.34 -15.09
N ASN A 335 -1.36 -28.04 -14.93
CA ASN A 335 -0.77 -27.81 -13.62
C ASN A 335 -1.31 -26.52 -12.97
N ALA A 336 -1.40 -25.43 -13.71
CA ALA A 336 -1.98 -24.19 -13.21
C ALA A 336 -3.47 -24.35 -12.87
N VAL A 337 -4.24 -25.06 -13.70
CA VAL A 337 -5.63 -25.42 -13.42
C VAL A 337 -5.74 -26.19 -12.10
N ALA A 338 -4.90 -27.21 -11.91
CA ALA A 338 -4.85 -27.98 -10.67
C ALA A 338 -4.56 -27.09 -9.46
N GLN A 339 -3.54 -26.23 -9.52
CA GLN A 339 -3.21 -25.30 -8.43
C GLN A 339 -4.38 -24.39 -8.05
N LEU A 340 -5.02 -23.77 -9.04
CA LEU A 340 -6.15 -22.86 -8.79
C LEU A 340 -7.41 -23.60 -8.32
N SER A 341 -7.62 -24.83 -8.80
CA SER A 341 -8.75 -25.66 -8.40
C SER A 341 -8.62 -26.21 -6.98
N LEU A 342 -7.41 -26.58 -6.55
CA LEU A 342 -7.12 -27.15 -5.23
C LEU A 342 -6.98 -26.06 -4.16
N ALA A 343 -6.69 -24.83 -4.56
CA ALA A 343 -6.60 -23.70 -3.65
C ALA A 343 -7.93 -23.49 -2.90
N ASN A 344 -7.83 -23.40 -1.57
CA ASN A 344 -8.96 -23.05 -0.72
C ASN A 344 -9.50 -21.66 -1.08
N PRO A 345 -10.82 -21.42 -0.95
CA PRO A 345 -11.38 -20.10 -1.13
C PRO A 345 -10.80 -19.10 -0.11
N TRP A 346 -10.95 -17.81 -0.38
CA TRP A 346 -10.62 -16.77 0.61
C TRP A 346 -11.44 -16.98 1.89
N PRO A 347 -10.82 -16.88 3.09
CA PRO A 347 -11.53 -16.96 4.37
C PRO A 347 -12.28 -15.65 4.65
N THR A 348 -13.20 -15.27 3.76
CA THR A 348 -13.84 -13.94 3.77
C THR A 348 -14.71 -13.72 4.99
N ARG A 349 -15.27 -14.78 5.57
CA ARG A 349 -16.12 -14.70 6.75
C ARG A 349 -15.29 -14.47 8.01
N GLU A 350 -14.12 -15.09 8.09
CA GLU A 350 -13.17 -14.96 9.19
C GLU A 350 -12.40 -13.65 9.11
N MET A 351 -12.15 -13.17 7.88
CA MET A 351 -11.62 -11.83 7.61
C MET A 351 -12.64 -10.71 7.83
N ALA A 352 -13.93 -11.05 7.90
CA ALA A 352 -14.98 -10.10 8.19
C ALA A 352 -14.96 -9.73 9.67
N GLY A 353 -15.27 -8.48 9.96
CA GLY A 353 -15.30 -7.95 11.31
C GLY A 353 -15.79 -6.51 11.31
N PRO A 354 -16.07 -5.94 12.49
CA PRO A 354 -16.48 -4.55 12.60
C PRO A 354 -15.40 -3.66 11.99
N GLU A 355 -15.83 -2.80 11.07
CA GLU A 355 -14.93 -1.89 10.40
C GLU A 355 -14.53 -0.77 11.37
N VAL A 356 -13.25 -0.40 11.39
CA VAL A 356 -12.77 0.73 12.20
C VAL A 356 -13.00 2.02 11.41
N LEU A 357 -13.95 2.84 11.86
CA LEU A 357 -14.27 4.12 11.24
C LEU A 357 -13.51 5.25 11.92
N VAL A 358 -13.04 6.22 11.12
CA VAL A 358 -12.31 7.38 11.65
C VAL A 358 -13.28 8.27 12.43
N GLU A 359 -14.52 8.33 11.97
CA GLU A 359 -15.63 9.13 12.49
C GLU A 359 -16.01 8.75 13.93
N ASP A 360 -15.85 7.48 14.32
CA ASP A 360 -16.18 7.00 15.67
C ASP A 360 -15.23 7.58 16.74
N TYR A 361 -14.00 7.93 16.33
CA TYR A 361 -12.95 8.47 17.21
C TYR A 361 -12.78 9.98 17.03
N PHE A 362 -12.86 10.41 15.78
CA PHE A 362 -12.60 11.77 15.32
C PHE A 362 -13.76 12.23 14.43
N PRO A 363 -14.93 12.51 15.02
CA PRO A 363 -16.05 13.07 14.29
C PRO A 363 -15.66 14.45 13.76
N MET A 364 -16.00 14.73 12.51
CA MET A 364 -15.83 16.07 11.93
C MET A 364 -17.10 16.87 12.14
N ASP A 365 -16.96 18.06 12.73
CA ASP A 365 -17.97 19.09 12.68
C ASP A 365 -17.58 20.04 11.53
N GLU A 366 -18.21 19.86 10.37
CA GLU A 366 -17.92 20.65 9.17
C GLU A 366 -18.12 22.16 9.40
N HIS A 367 -18.94 22.54 10.37
CA HIS A 367 -19.22 23.94 10.71
C HIS A 367 -18.12 24.60 11.57
N LYS A 368 -17.18 23.83 12.12
CA LYS A 368 -16.06 24.33 12.94
C LYS A 368 -14.72 24.37 12.20
N LEU A 369 -14.73 24.13 10.89
CA LEU A 369 -13.50 24.17 10.10
C LEU A 369 -12.95 25.59 10.03
N LEU A 370 -11.63 25.70 10.20
CA LEU A 370 -10.90 26.96 10.04
C LEU A 370 -11.29 27.62 8.71
N PRO A 371 -11.55 28.94 8.68
CA PRO A 371 -11.81 29.64 7.44
C PRO A 371 -10.64 29.41 6.48
N LEU A 372 -10.95 28.96 5.26
CA LEU A 372 -9.98 28.95 4.17
C LEU A 372 -9.32 30.34 4.11
N PRO A 373 -7.98 30.45 4.04
CA PRO A 373 -7.36 31.75 3.80
C PRO A 373 -7.93 32.27 2.49
N SER A 374 -8.65 33.39 2.57
CA SER A 374 -9.26 34.03 1.42
C SER A 374 -8.16 34.39 0.43
N THR A 375 -8.22 33.79 -0.75
CA THR A 375 -7.41 34.17 -1.92
C THR A 375 -7.81 35.58 -2.36
N GLY A 376 -7.27 36.59 -1.69
CA GLY A 376 -7.64 37.99 -1.89
C GLY A 376 -6.50 39.00 -1.70
N ALA A 377 -5.25 38.57 -1.55
CA ALA A 377 -4.11 39.48 -1.63
C ALA A 377 -3.69 39.66 -3.10
N HIS A 378 -4.34 40.60 -3.77
CA HIS A 378 -3.88 41.12 -5.06
C HIS A 378 -2.42 41.52 -4.97
N VAL A 379 -1.62 41.00 -5.91
CA VAL A 379 -0.27 41.45 -6.23
C VAL A 379 -0.37 42.91 -6.69
N ALA A 380 -0.10 43.86 -5.80
CA ALA A 380 0.20 45.23 -6.16
C ALA A 380 1.71 45.33 -6.43
N ALA A 381 2.06 45.64 -7.68
CA ALA A 381 3.42 45.90 -8.12
C ALA A 381 4.06 47.03 -7.31
N THR A 382 5.31 46.81 -6.90
CA THR A 382 6.11 47.75 -6.10
C THR A 382 6.70 48.86 -6.96
N GLY A 383 6.55 50.10 -6.50
CA GLY A 383 7.46 51.22 -6.73
C GLY A 383 7.99 51.72 -5.38
N PRO A 384 9.21 52.29 -5.28
CA PRO A 384 9.90 52.43 -4.00
C PRO A 384 9.60 53.77 -3.33
N SER A 385 9.15 53.75 -2.06
CA SER A 385 9.38 54.90 -1.16
C SER A 385 9.26 54.55 0.33
N ARG A 386 10.37 54.83 1.03
CA ARG A 386 10.58 55.28 2.42
C ARG A 386 9.85 54.62 3.61
N LYS A 387 10.71 54.08 4.48
CA LYS A 387 10.65 53.91 5.95
C LYS A 387 9.40 54.46 6.67
N ALA A 388 8.70 53.56 7.35
CA ALA A 388 8.15 53.80 8.69
C ALA A 388 8.16 52.48 9.48
N ALA A 389 8.66 52.55 10.71
CA ALA A 389 8.62 51.46 11.67
C ALA A 389 7.17 51.29 12.16
N SER A 390 6.60 50.11 12.00
CA SER A 390 5.38 49.70 12.70
C SER A 390 5.44 48.21 13.01
N SER A 391 5.23 47.89 14.27
CA SER A 391 5.13 46.54 14.83
C SER A 391 4.19 45.65 14.01
N SER A 392 4.73 44.69 13.27
CA SER A 392 3.93 43.69 12.58
C SER A 392 3.72 42.49 13.51
N LYS A 393 2.45 42.24 13.85
CA LYS A 393 1.96 40.96 14.35
C LYS A 393 2.55 39.85 13.47
N GLN A 394 3.24 38.89 14.08
CA GLN A 394 3.66 37.68 13.39
C GLN A 394 2.39 36.87 13.09
N ASP A 395 1.92 36.96 11.85
CA ASP A 395 0.95 36.01 11.33
C ASP A 395 1.59 34.62 11.38
N LEU A 396 1.01 33.75 12.21
CA LEU A 396 1.47 32.39 12.41
C LEU A 396 1.10 31.58 11.15
N VAL A 397 1.99 31.58 10.17
CA VAL A 397 1.87 30.73 8.99
C VAL A 397 2.06 29.27 9.44
N VAL A 398 0.97 28.51 9.52
CA VAL A 398 1.04 27.04 9.57
C VAL A 398 1.61 26.58 8.24
N SER A 399 2.93 26.49 8.17
CA SER A 399 3.63 25.90 7.04
C SER A 399 3.49 24.39 7.14
N LEU A 400 2.36 23.86 6.67
CA LEU A 400 2.24 22.44 6.37
C LEU A 400 3.08 22.18 5.11
N VAL A 401 4.38 21.92 5.30
CA VAL A 401 5.28 21.54 4.20
C VAL A 401 4.94 20.10 3.82
N ILE A 402 3.93 19.93 2.98
CA ILE A 402 3.72 18.68 2.23
C ILE A 402 4.67 18.74 1.03
N THR A 403 5.85 18.15 1.18
CA THR A 403 6.74 17.93 0.04
C THR A 403 6.22 16.75 -0.77
N LEU A 404 5.37 17.02 -1.76
CA LEU A 404 5.01 16.04 -2.80
C LEU A 404 6.00 16.18 -3.96
N THR A 405 6.99 15.30 -4.01
CA THR A 405 7.89 15.20 -5.16
C THR A 405 7.25 14.40 -6.28
N LYS A 406 7.12 15.01 -7.46
CA LYS A 406 6.85 14.31 -8.72
C LYS A 406 7.99 13.33 -9.01
N PHE A 407 7.65 12.07 -9.26
CA PHE A 407 8.51 11.19 -10.06
C PHE A 407 8.21 11.44 -11.53
N SER A 408 9.21 11.86 -12.30
CA SER A 408 9.33 11.43 -13.69
C SER A 408 9.77 9.97 -13.66
N LEU A 409 8.98 9.11 -14.30
CA LEU A 409 9.18 7.66 -14.41
C LEU A 409 10.51 7.31 -15.09
#